data_AF-A0A952RM74-F1
#
_entry.id   AF-A0A952RM74-F1
#
_cell.length_a   1.000
_cell.length_b   1.000
_cell.length_c   1.000
_cell.angle_alpha   90.00
_cell.angle_beta   90.00
_cell.angle_gamma   90.00
#
_symmetry.space_group_name_H-M   'P 1'
#
loop_
_entity.id
_entity.type
_entity.pdbx_description
1 polymer ?
#
loop_
_entity_poly.entity_id
_entity_poly.type
_entity_poly.pdbx_seq_one_letter_code
_entity_poly.pdbx_strand_id
1 'polypeptide(L)'
;MIECIRCGACCFGETPRYVRVTGDDHARLDDDTLVEWIGNEAYMRMTQTHGVGHCAALVPSAEGTFLCSVYDRRPQICRDLERGSPQCQGERVTKEGRARRLLTLLA
;
A
#
# COMPACT_ATOMS: atom_id res chain seq x y z
N MET A 1 20.08 -3.82 -3.71
CA MET A 1 18.82 -3.42 -3.02
C MET A 1 17.78 -3.13 -4.10
N ILE A 2 16.56 -3.65 -4.00
CA ILE A 2 15.50 -3.39 -4.99
C ILE A 2 14.77 -2.11 -4.58
N GLU A 3 14.50 -1.24 -5.55
CA GLU A 3 13.79 0.02 -5.33
C GLU A 3 12.32 -0.20 -4.93
N CYS A 4 11.78 0.65 -4.04
CA CYS A 4 10.37 0.56 -3.63
C CYS A 4 9.41 0.64 -4.84
N ILE A 5 9.75 1.45 -5.85
CA ILE A 5 8.99 1.59 -7.10
C ILE A 5 8.96 0.30 -7.93
N ARG A 6 9.85 -0.66 -7.64
CA ARG A 6 9.92 -1.96 -8.33
C ARG A 6 9.30 -3.09 -7.50
N CYS A 7 9.38 -3.03 -6.16
CA CYS A 7 8.82 -4.11 -5.34
C CYS A 7 7.36 -3.87 -4.92
N GLY A 8 6.97 -2.64 -4.56
CA GLY A 8 5.62 -2.30 -4.08
C GLY A 8 5.11 -3.08 -2.86
N ALA A 9 5.90 -3.97 -2.27
CA ALA A 9 5.43 -5.08 -1.43
C ALA A 9 4.58 -4.65 -0.22
N CYS A 10 4.96 -3.56 0.44
CA CYS A 10 4.24 -3.04 1.61
C CYS A 10 2.83 -2.52 1.29
N CYS A 11 2.51 -2.25 0.02
CA CYS A 11 1.18 -1.79 -0.38
C CYS A 11 0.18 -2.94 -0.58
N PHE A 12 0.62 -4.20 -0.49
CA PHE A 12 -0.24 -5.37 -0.67
C PHE A 12 -0.76 -5.88 0.68
N GLY A 13 -2.06 -6.15 0.75
CA GLY A 13 -2.74 -6.62 1.95
C GLY A 13 -4.13 -7.14 1.61
N GLU A 14 -4.63 -8.08 2.42
CA GLU A 14 -5.91 -8.75 2.17
C GLU A 14 -7.00 -8.35 3.18
N THR A 15 -6.63 -7.61 4.23
CA THR A 15 -7.56 -7.22 5.29
C THR A 15 -7.90 -5.73 5.19
N PRO A 16 -9.18 -5.34 5.41
CA PRO A 16 -9.55 -3.92 5.49
C PRO A 16 -8.85 -3.17 6.64
N ARG A 17 -8.44 -3.89 7.69
CA ARG A 17 -7.70 -3.34 8.85
C ARG A 17 -6.18 -3.36 8.65
N TYR A 18 -5.69 -3.11 7.44
CA TYR A 18 -4.27 -3.26 7.10
C TYR A 18 -3.41 -2.06 7.52
N VAL A 19 -3.82 -0.85 7.16
CA VAL A 19 -3.08 0.39 7.47
C VAL A 19 -3.98 1.31 8.26
N ARG A 20 -3.69 1.49 9.56
CA ARG A 20 -4.47 2.41 10.40
C ARG A 20 -4.20 3.86 9.99
N VAL A 21 -5.26 4.66 9.95
CA VAL A 21 -5.22 6.10 9.71
C VAL A 21 -5.63 6.80 11.01
N THR A 22 -4.69 7.53 11.61
CA THR A 22 -4.95 8.37 12.78
C THR A 22 -5.65 9.67 12.38
N GLY A 23 -6.11 10.48 13.36
CA GLY A 23 -6.72 11.79 13.06
C GLY A 23 -5.79 12.72 12.28
N ASP A 24 -4.52 12.79 12.67
CA ASP A 24 -3.50 13.60 11.97
C ASP A 24 -3.21 13.07 10.57
N ASP A 25 -3.24 11.74 10.39
CA ASP A 25 -3.09 11.13 9.07
C ASP A 25 -4.30 11.39 8.18
N HIS A 26 -5.51 11.37 8.74
CA HIS A 26 -6.73 11.68 8.01
C HIS A 26 -6.72 13.11 7.48
N ALA A 27 -6.38 14.08 8.34
CA ALA A 27 -6.24 15.47 7.93
C ALA A 27 -5.12 15.68 6.90
N ARG A 28 -4.03 14.90 6.98
CA ARG A 28 -2.92 14.98 6.03
C ARG A 28 -3.23 14.36 4.67
N LEU A 29 -3.96 13.25 4.67
CA LEU A 29 -4.38 12.57 3.44
C LEU A 29 -5.26 13.47 2.61
N ASP A 30 -6.19 14.18 3.24
CA ASP A 30 -7.12 15.11 2.59
C ASP A 30 -7.81 14.47 1.38
N ASP A 31 -8.23 13.21 1.55
CA ASP A 31 -8.92 12.42 0.53
C ASP A 31 -9.69 11.27 1.21
N ASP A 32 -10.98 11.51 1.46
CA ASP A 32 -11.87 10.53 2.11
C ASP A 32 -12.08 9.28 1.24
N THR A 33 -11.83 9.34 -0.07
CA THR A 33 -11.99 8.17 -0.95
C THR A 33 -10.94 7.10 -0.67
N LEU A 34 -9.79 7.50 -0.12
CA LEU A 34 -8.70 6.60 0.27
C LEU A 34 -8.84 6.05 1.68
N VAL A 35 -9.89 6.45 2.42
CA VAL A 35 -10.13 6.03 3.80
C VAL A 35 -11.37 5.13 3.86
N GLU A 36 -11.28 4.09 4.68
CA GLU A 36 -12.38 3.23 5.04
C GLU A 36 -12.57 3.23 6.56
N TRP A 37 -13.80 3.51 6.99
CA TRP A 37 -14.18 3.50 8.40
C TRP A 37 -14.78 2.15 8.79
N ILE A 38 -14.23 1.53 9.82
CA ILE A 38 -14.68 0.25 10.35
C ILE A 38 -15.02 0.47 11.83
N GLY A 39 -16.29 0.71 12.12
CA GLY A 39 -16.72 1.20 13.43
C GLY A 39 -16.24 2.64 13.63
N ASN A 40 -15.54 2.89 14.74
CA ASN A 40 -14.94 4.19 15.07
C ASN A 40 -13.47 4.31 14.64
N GLU A 41 -12.99 3.38 13.82
CA GLU A 41 -11.60 3.31 13.39
C GLU A 41 -11.47 3.54 11.88
N ALA A 42 -10.56 4.42 11.47
CA ALA A 42 -10.21 4.70 10.08
C ALA A 42 -8.97 3.91 9.62
N TYR A 43 -9.02 3.39 8.41
CA TYR A 43 -7.94 2.67 7.75
C TYR A 43 -7.77 3.14 6.31
N MET A 44 -6.61 2.90 5.69
CA MET A 44 -6.49 3.05 4.25
C MET A 44 -7.41 2.04 3.58
N ARG A 45 -8.19 2.49 2.61
CA ARG A 45 -9.05 1.64 1.80
C ARG A 45 -8.19 0.59 1.08
N MET A 46 -8.58 -0.65 1.25
CA MET A 46 -8.01 -1.77 0.49
C MET A 46 -8.94 -2.11 -0.66
N THR A 47 -8.37 -2.29 -1.85
CA THR A 47 -9.09 -2.66 -3.07
C THR A 47 -8.54 -3.96 -3.63
N GLN A 48 -9.25 -4.51 -4.62
CA GLN A 48 -8.82 -5.69 -5.34
C GLN A 48 -8.78 -5.43 -6.85
N THR A 49 -7.63 -5.67 -7.46
CA THR A 49 -7.47 -5.62 -8.92
C THR A 49 -7.12 -7.01 -9.41
N HIS A 50 -7.94 -7.57 -10.32
CA HIS A 50 -7.81 -8.95 -10.80
C HIS A 50 -7.68 -10.00 -9.66
N GLY A 51 -8.39 -9.79 -8.54
CA GLY A 51 -8.34 -10.66 -7.37
C GLY A 51 -7.03 -10.60 -6.57
N VAL A 52 -6.27 -9.50 -6.70
CA VAL A 52 -5.08 -9.21 -5.88
C VAL A 52 -5.39 -8.01 -4.98
N GLY A 53 -5.32 -8.21 -3.66
CA GLY A 53 -5.57 -7.17 -2.66
C GLY A 53 -4.40 -6.19 -2.50
N HIS A 54 -4.68 -4.90 -2.59
CA HIS A 54 -3.71 -3.83 -2.39
C HIS A 54 -4.36 -2.52 -1.91
N CYS A 55 -3.54 -1.61 -1.39
CA CYS A 55 -3.97 -0.27 -0.99
C CYS A 55 -4.54 0.49 -2.20
N ALA A 56 -5.65 1.22 -2.00
CA ALA A 56 -6.29 2.02 -3.04
C ALA A 56 -5.39 3.14 -3.59
N ALA A 57 -4.41 3.61 -2.80
CA ALA A 57 -3.43 4.61 -3.26
C ALA A 57 -2.31 4.02 -4.13
N LEU A 58 -2.27 2.71 -4.33
CA LEU A 58 -1.26 2.06 -5.18
C LEU A 58 -1.66 2.21 -6.65
N VAL A 59 -0.75 2.77 -7.44
CA VAL A 59 -0.86 2.93 -8.88
C VAL A 59 0.15 1.99 -9.55
N PRO A 60 -0.24 0.77 -9.93
CA PRO A 60 0.58 -0.10 -10.76
C PRO A 60 0.62 0.39 -12.21
N SER A 61 1.76 0.19 -12.89
CA SER A 61 1.95 0.52 -14.30
C SER A 61 2.32 -0.73 -15.11
N ALA A 62 1.93 -0.75 -16.39
CA ALA A 62 2.34 -1.77 -17.36
C ALA A 62 3.87 -1.85 -17.52
N GLU A 63 4.60 -0.79 -17.17
CA GLU A 63 6.08 -0.75 -17.18
C GLU A 63 6.72 -1.51 -15.99
N GLY A 64 5.92 -2.19 -15.18
CA GLY A 64 6.39 -2.95 -14.03
C GLY A 64 6.84 -2.06 -12.88
N THR A 65 6.12 -0.96 -12.64
CA THR A 65 6.37 -0.04 -11.53
C THR A 65 5.14 0.12 -10.65
N PHE A 66 5.39 0.50 -9.40
CA PHE A 66 4.40 0.79 -8.38
C PHE A 66 4.63 2.19 -7.82
N LEU A 67 3.66 3.07 -7.97
CA LEU A 67 3.70 4.42 -7.41
C LEU A 67 2.60 4.57 -6.35
N CYS A 68 2.85 5.40 -5.34
CA CYS A 68 1.81 5.77 -4.37
C CYS A 68 1.29 7.15 -4.75
N SER A 69 0.00 7.27 -5.01
CA SER A 69 -0.64 8.55 -5.38
C SER A 69 -0.57 9.60 -4.27
N VAL A 70 -0.33 9.18 -3.02
CA VAL A 70 -0.22 10.05 -1.84
C VAL A 70 1.16 9.98 -1.18
N TYR A 71 2.24 9.75 -1.93
CA TYR A 71 3.58 9.49 -1.38
C TYR A 71 4.03 10.51 -0.32
N ASP A 72 3.80 11.81 -0.55
CA ASP A 72 4.19 12.87 0.40
C ASP A 72 3.19 13.03 1.57
N ARG A 73 1.95 12.58 1.37
CA ARG A 73 0.85 12.64 2.33
C ARG A 73 0.60 11.31 3.05
N ARG A 74 1.51 10.34 2.90
CA ARG A 74 1.39 8.99 3.47
C ARG A 74 1.07 9.03 4.97
N PRO A 75 0.22 8.11 5.46
CA PRO A 75 0.03 7.92 6.89
C PRO A 75 1.35 7.61 7.60
N GLN A 76 1.43 7.94 8.89
CA GLN A 76 2.66 7.79 9.66
C GLN A 76 3.23 6.37 9.62
N ILE A 77 2.39 5.34 9.76
CA ILE A 77 2.79 3.92 9.68
C ILE A 77 3.47 3.57 8.34
N CYS A 78 3.08 4.21 7.23
CA CYS A 78 3.72 4.01 5.92
C CYS A 78 5.05 4.76 5.77
N ARG A 79 5.27 5.82 6.55
CA ARG A 79 6.54 6.57 6.62
C ARG A 79 7.54 5.91 7.57
N ASP A 80 7.04 5.35 8.66
CA ASP A 80 7.84 4.68 9.68
C ASP A 80 8.45 3.36 9.17
N LEU A 81 7.88 2.76 8.11
CA LEU A 81 8.47 1.59 7.45
C LEU A 81 9.76 1.99 6.70
N GLU A 82 10.89 1.87 7.39
CA GLU A 82 12.20 2.19 6.85
C GLU A 82 12.60 1.21 5.74
N ARG A 83 13.11 1.75 4.62
CA ARG A 83 13.59 0.97 3.48
C ARG A 83 14.76 0.07 3.92
N GLY A 84 14.64 -1.22 3.64
CA GLY A 84 15.72 -2.18 3.91
C GLY A 84 15.77 -2.67 5.36
N SER A 85 14.94 -2.13 6.25
CA SER A 85 14.73 -2.66 7.60
C SER A 85 14.27 -4.13 7.57
N PRO A 86 14.44 -4.88 8.68
CA PRO A 86 13.91 -6.24 8.79
C PRO A 86 12.41 -6.34 8.46
N GLN A 87 11.62 -5.34 8.84
CA GLN A 87 10.19 -5.25 8.53
C GLN A 87 9.98 -5.13 7.01
N CYS A 88 10.72 -4.24 6.34
CA CYS A 88 10.67 -4.11 4.88
C CYS A 88 11.07 -5.42 4.17
N GLN A 89 12.05 -6.15 4.70
CA GLN A 89 12.45 -7.44 4.15
C GLN A 89 11.38 -8.51 4.36
N GLY A 90 10.77 -8.57 5.54
CA GLY A 90 9.65 -9.48 5.83
C GLY A 90 8.45 -9.25 4.92
N GLU A 91 8.11 -7.97 4.68
CA GLU A 91 7.08 -7.56 3.72
C GLU A 91 7.39 -8.06 2.31
N ARG A 92 8.63 -7.91 1.84
CA ARG A 92 9.05 -8.40 0.53
C ARG A 92 8.94 -9.92 0.43
N VAL A 93 9.54 -10.66 1.37
CA VAL A 93 9.51 -12.13 1.39
C VAL A 93 8.08 -12.65 1.37
N THR A 94 7.18 -12.02 2.12
CA THR A 94 5.80 -12.49 2.26
C THR A 94 4.91 -12.09 1.09
N LYS A 95 5.20 -10.95 0.42
CA LYS A 95 4.22 -10.28 -0.46
C LYS A 95 4.70 -10.00 -1.87
N GLU A 96 5.98 -10.22 -2.22
CA GLU A 96 6.48 -9.99 -3.57
C GLU A 96 5.73 -10.79 -4.65
N GLY A 97 5.26 -11.99 -4.31
CA GLY A 97 4.44 -12.82 -5.20
C GLY A 97 3.12 -12.14 -5.59
N ARG A 98 2.51 -11.37 -4.69
CA ARG A 98 1.28 -10.59 -4.96
C ARG A 98 1.56 -9.46 -5.94
N ALA A 99 2.66 -8.73 -5.72
CA ALA A 99 3.10 -7.66 -6.60
C ALA A 99 3.38 -8.18 -8.02
N ARG A 100 4.14 -9.27 -8.13
CA ARG A 100 4.44 -9.90 -9.41
C ARG A 100 3.17 -10.38 -10.13
N ARG A 101 2.26 -11.03 -9.42
CA ARG A 101 0.98 -11.50 -9.98
C ARG A 101 0.17 -10.34 -10.55
N LEU A 102 0.07 -9.21 -9.83
CA LEU A 102 -0.68 -8.05 -10.30
C LEU A 102 -0.08 -7.50 -11.61
N LEU A 103 1.25 -7.32 -11.69
CA LEU A 103 1.88 -6.82 -12.92
C LEU A 103 1.68 -7.76 -14.11
N THR A 104 1.75 -9.08 -13.89
CA THR A 104 1.48 -10.06 -14.95
C THR A 104 0.04 -10.00 -15.47
N LEU A 105 -0.92 -9.58 -14.65
CA LEU A 105 -2.33 -9.46 -15.04
C LEU A 105 -2.66 -8.11 -15.71
N LEU A 106 -1.75 -7.12 -15.62
CA LEU A 106 -1.90 -5.79 -16.22
C LEU A 106 -1.18 -5.65 -17.56
N ALA A 107 -0.30 -6.59 -17.90
CA ALA A 107 0.43 -6.67 -19.16
C ALA A 107 -0.41 -7.40 -20.22
#